data_AF-A0A7C4JAT0-F1
#
_entry.id   AF-A0A7C4JAT0-F1
#
_cell.length_a   1.000
_cell.length_b   1.000
_cell.length_c   1.000
_cell.angle_alpha   90.00
_cell.angle_beta   90.00
_cell.angle_gamma   90.00
#
_symmetry.space_group_name_H-M   'P 1'
#
loop_
_entity.id
_entity.type
_entity.pdbx_description
1 polymer ?
#
loop_
_entity_poly.entity_id
_entity_poly.type
_entity_poly.pdbx_seq_one_letter_code
_entity_poly.pdbx_strand_id
1 'polypeptide(L)' 'MRRERRRYIVVRGKPEIIEGIVGCEIIRKLPANGVVIRCRHLDLPRIRKELVERGCEVLGVSGTIKKAITKFWYNL' A
#
# COMPACT_ATOMS: atom_id res chain seq x y z
N MET A 1 -16.17 17.70 -11.75
CA MET A 1 -14.87 17.00 -11.64
C MET A 1 -14.99 15.84 -10.66
N ARG A 2 -14.88 14.57 -11.10
CA ARG A 2 -14.90 13.42 -10.18
C ARG A 2 -13.59 13.41 -9.38
N ARG A 3 -13.65 13.65 -8.06
CA ARG A 3 -12.49 13.51 -7.17
C ARG A 3 -11.87 12.13 -7.36
N GLU A 4 -10.62 12.07 -7.81
CA GLU A 4 -9.86 10.82 -7.88
C GLU A 4 -9.85 10.17 -6.48
N ARG A 5 -10.34 8.94 -6.40
CA ARG A 5 -10.42 8.20 -5.14
C ARG A 5 -9.02 7.69 -4.77
N ARG A 6 -8.52 8.14 -3.62
CA ARG A 6 -7.27 7.64 -3.03
C ARG A 6 -7.52 6.28 -2.38
N ARG A 7 -6.51 5.41 -2.45
CA ARG A 7 -6.52 4.08 -1.86
C ARG A 7 -5.24 3.88 -1.07
N TYR A 8 -5.34 3.10 0.00
CA TYR A 8 -4.26 2.79 0.91
C TYR A 8 -4.03 1.29 0.87
N ILE A 9 -2.83 0.89 0.50
CA ILE A 9 -2.39 -0.50 0.43
C ILE A 9 -1.51 -0.74 1.65
N VAL A 10 -1.76 -1.83 2.37
CA VAL A 10 -0.87 -2.32 3.42
C VAL A 10 -0.05 -3.44 2.82
N VAL A 11 1.27 -3.33 2.93
CA VAL A 11 2.21 -4.32 2.43
C VAL A 11 3.20 -4.69 3.52
N ARG A 12 3.75 -5.90 3.43
CA ARG A 12 4.92 -6.34 4.19
C ARG A 12 6.08 -6.47 3.21
N GLY A 13 7.14 -5.71 3.44
CA GLY A 13 8.28 -5.60 2.53
C GLY A 13 9.22 -4.48 2.95
N LYS A 14 10.45 -4.49 2.43
CA LYS A 14 11.42 -3.43 2.74
C LYS A 14 10.97 -2.11 2.12
N PRO A 15 10.98 -0.99 2.87
CA PRO A 15 10.61 0.33 2.35
C PRO A 15 11.36 0.73 1.08
N GLU A 16 12.64 0.35 0.97
CA GLU A 16 13.52 0.60 -0.17
C GLU A 16 12.96 0.05 -1.49
N ILE A 17 12.28 -1.09 -1.44
CA ILE A 17 11.66 -1.73 -2.60
C ILE A 17 10.46 -0.91 -3.11
N ILE A 18 9.78 -0.25 -2.18
CA ILE A 18 8.53 0.48 -2.39
C ILE A 18 8.79 1.91 -2.87
N GLU A 19 9.86 2.56 -2.40
CA GLU A 19 10.22 3.93 -2.77
C GLU A 19 10.46 4.08 -4.29
N GLY A 20 10.79 2.99 -4.99
CA GLY A 20 10.96 2.96 -6.45
C GLY A 20 9.69 2.73 -7.28
N ILE A 21 8.49 2.72 -6.69
CA ILE A 21 7.23 2.45 -7.41
C ILE A 21 6.54 3.77 -7.80
N VAL A 22 6.42 4.02 -9.10
CA VAL A 22 5.79 5.24 -9.63
C VAL A 22 4.27 5.22 -9.39
N GLY A 23 3.75 6.26 -8.74
CA GLY A 23 2.33 6.40 -8.40
C GLY A 23 1.97 5.92 -6.99
N CYS A 24 2.99 5.55 -6.21
CA CYS A 24 2.91 5.21 -4.81
C CYS A 24 3.59 6.26 -3.94
N GLU A 25 3.04 6.47 -2.75
CA GLU A 25 3.68 7.29 -1.72
C GLU A 25 3.61 6.54 -0.40
N ILE A 26 4.76 6.37 0.26
CA ILE A 26 4.80 5.76 1.59
C ILE A 26 4.22 6.77 2.58
N ILE A 27 3.10 6.42 3.21
CA ILE A 27 2.46 7.28 4.21
C ILE A 27 2.87 6.88 5.62
N ARG A 28 3.16 5.60 5.84
CA ARG A 28 3.52 5.10 7.17
C ARG A 28 4.39 3.86 7.09
N LYS A 29 5.47 3.84 7.86
CA LYS A 29 6.24 2.63 8.17
C LYS A 29 5.65 2.00 9.44
N LEU A 30 5.42 0.70 9.40
CA LEU A 30 4.89 -0.13 10.48
C LEU A 30 6.02 -1.07 10.99
N PRO A 31 5.87 -1.69 12.17
CA PRO A 31 6.84 -2.67 12.68
C PRO A 31 7.05 -3.85 11.71
N ALA A 32 8.08 -4.67 11.93
CA ALA A 32 8.29 -5.91 11.18
C ALA A 32 8.22 -5.76 9.64
N ASN A 33 8.80 -4.68 9.11
CA ASN A 33 8.80 -4.36 7.68
C ASN A 33 7.39 -4.15 7.09
N GLY A 34 6.40 -3.74 7.88
CA GLY A 34 5.11 -3.31 7.34
C GLY A 34 5.19 -1.90 6.78
N VAL A 35 4.50 -1.64 5.67
CA VAL A 35 4.43 -0.30 5.07
C VAL A 35 3.02 -0.04 4.57
N VAL A 36 2.53 1.17 4.80
CA VAL A 36 1.27 1.67 4.22
C VAL A 36 1.59 2.63 3.09
N ILE A 37 1.10 2.28 1.92
CA ILE A 37 1.31 3.01 0.68
C ILE A 37 -0.01 3.67 0.29
N ARG A 38 0.04 4.92 -0.13
CA ARG A 38 -1.07 5.62 -0.78
C ARG A 38 -0.87 5.60 -2.27
N CYS A 39 -1.93 5.25 -2.99
CA CYS A 39 -1.96 5.25 -4.44
C CYS A 39 -3.31 5.76 -4.96
N ARG A 40 -3.38 6.02 -6.26
CA ARG A 40 -4.64 6.30 -6.95
C ARG A 40 -5.36 4.99 -7.23
N HIS A 41 -6.69 5.02 -7.23
CA HIS A 41 -7.49 3.83 -7.47
C HIS A 41 -7.25 3.20 -8.85
N LEU A 42 -6.94 4.01 -9.87
CA LEU A 42 -6.69 3.53 -11.23
C LEU A 42 -5.38 2.74 -11.32
N ASP A 43 -4.38 3.09 -10.50
CA ASP A 43 -3.07 2.44 -10.51
C ASP A 43 -3.02 1.14 -9.67
N LEU A 44 -4.08 0.82 -8.90
CA LEU A 44 -4.09 -0.30 -7.95
C LEU A 44 -3.70 -1.65 -8.55
N PRO A 45 -4.27 -2.09 -9.70
CA PRO A 45 -3.91 -3.38 -10.29
C PRO A 45 -2.43 -3.44 -10.70
N ARG A 46 -1.94 -2.35 -11.31
CA ARG A 46 -0.53 -2.21 -11.73
C ARG A 46 0.40 -2.23 -10.53
N ILE A 47 0.13 -1.40 -9.53
CA ILE A 47 0.93 -1.30 -8.29
C ILE A 47 0.93 -2.63 -7.54
N ARG A 48 -0.22 -3.30 -7.43
CA ARG A 48 -0.29 -4.60 -6.75
C ARG A 48 0.58 -5.64 -7.44
N LYS A 49 0.55 -5.69 -8.78
CA LYS A 49 1.40 -6.59 -9.55
C LYS A 49 2.89 -6.28 -9.32
N GLU A 50 3.26 -5.01 -9.44
CA GLU A 50 4.64 -4.55 -9.27
C GLU A 50 5.18 -4.81 -7.85
N LEU A 51 4.35 -4.61 -6.81
CA LEU A 51 4.70 -4.94 -5.43
C LEU A 51 5.02 -6.44 -5.27
N VAL A 52 4.18 -7.31 -5.83
CA VAL A 52 4.37 -8.76 -5.76
C VAL A 52 5.60 -9.20 -6.55
N GLU A 53 5.81 -8.66 -7.76
CA GLU A 53 6.99 -8.93 -8.60
C GLU A 53 8.29 -8.52 -7.91
N ARG A 54 8.25 -7.45 -7.11
CA ARG A 54 9.39 -7.00 -6.30
C ARG A 54 9.53 -7.71 -4.94
N GLY A 55 8.72 -8.75 -4.68
CA GLY A 55 8.80 -9.57 -3.47
C GLY A 55 8.13 -8.97 -2.23
N CYS A 56 7.23 -7.99 -2.39
CA CYS A 56 6.39 -7.49 -1.31
C CYS A 56 5.11 -8.33 -1.18
N GLU A 57 4.71 -8.60 0.06
CA GLU A 57 3.44 -9.25 0.36
C GLU A 57 2.35 -8.17 0.53
N VAL A 58 1.28 -8.25 -0.25
CA VAL A 58 0.15 -7.31 -0.16
C VAL A 58 -0.89 -7.85 0.81
N LEU A 59 -0.97 -7.24 1.99
CA LEU A 59 -1.88 -7.62 3.07
C LEU A 59 -3.32 -7.16 2.81
N GLY A 60 -3.49 -6.00 2.18
CA GLY A 60 -4.83 -5.54 1.79
C GLY A 60 -4.90 -4.10 1.33
N VAL A 61 -6.11 -3.70 0.92
CA VAL A 61 -6.40 -2.37 0.36
C VAL A 61 -7.63 -1.76 1.04
N SER A 62 -7.55 -0.47 1.37
CA SER A 62 -8.65 0.29 1.97
C SER A 62 -8.81 1.68 1.35
N GLY A 63 -10.00 2.27 1.51
CA GLY A 63 -10.25 3.67 1.14
C GLY A 63 -9.74 4.67 2.17
N THR A 64 -9.44 4.24 3.40
CA THR A 64 -8.91 5.12 4.46
C THR A 64 -7.74 4.48 5.17
N ILE A 65 -6.77 5.31 5.58
CA ILE A 65 -5.56 4.86 6.27
C ILE A 65 -5.87 4.14 7.59
N LYS A 66 -6.83 4.67 8.37
CA LYS A 66 -7.25 4.08 9.65
C LYS A 66 -7.74 2.64 9.44
N LYS A 67 -8.66 2.43 8.50
CA LYS A 67 -9.17 1.09 8.16
C LYS A 67 -8.09 0.19 7.55
N ALA A 68 -7.16 0.74 6.78
CA ALA A 68 -6.06 -0.03 6.21
C ALA A 68 -5.25 -0.70 7.33
N ILE A 69 -4.81 0.09 8.31
CA ILE A 69 -3.99 -0.38 9.42
C ILE A 69 -4.80 -1.29 10.35
N THR A 70 -5.97 -0.85 10.82
CA THR A 70 -6.74 -1.65 11.79
C THR A 70 -7.24 -2.95 11.21
N LYS A 71 -7.60 -2.99 9.92
CA LYS A 71 -8.14 -4.21 9.30
C LYS A 71 -7.04 -5.18 8.90
N PHE A 72 -5.95 -4.69 8.29
CA PHE A 72 -4.96 -5.55 7.64
C PHE A 72 -3.64 -5.67 8.38
N TRP A 73 -3.39 -4.88 9.42
CA TRP A 73 -2.14 -4.98 10.21
C TRP A 73 -2.38 -5.49 11.63
N TYR A 74 -3.36 -4.96 12.35
CA TYR A 74 -3.64 -5.37 13.73
C TYR A 74 -4.32 -6.75 13.87
N ASN A 75 -4.75 -7.36 12.76
CA ASN A 75 -5.33 -8.72 12.73
C ASN A 75 -4.33 -9.79 12.23
N LEU A 76 -3.05 -9.44 12.09
CA LEU A 76 -1.94 -10.35 11.76
C LEU A 76 -1.10 -10.62 12.99
#